data_AF-A0A6N2DZB7-F1
#
_entry.id   AF-A0A6N2DZB7-F1
#
_cell.length_a   1.000
_cell.length_b   1.000
_cell.length_c   1.000
_cell.angle_alpha   90.00
_cell.angle_beta   90.00
_cell.angle_gamma   90.00
#
_symmetry.space_group_name_H-M   'P 1'
#
loop_
_entity.id
_entity.type
_entity.pdbx_description
1 polymer ?
#
loop_
_entity_poly.entity_id
_entity_poly.type
_entity_poly.pdbx_seq_one_letter_code
_entity_poly.pdbx_strand_id
1 'polypeptide(L)'
;MNAETTPEASPRPAPAGTGKAMHSEDLSRFVEELISSLKDNRTPPIRSLLLALRGISMYIRKVETEITAALPGSLKEQHIPAAADELAAIVDATAQATNTIMDAAEEIQNIAALLEPDQQRVLLDASTRIFEACAFQDITGQRVTKVCDALRYIEEKMDAIVAIMGSALSAQEPAKAMGEPTAEASDRELCNGPQLPGLAKTQAEIDALFDDFG
;
A
#
# COMPACT_ATOMS: atom_id res chain seq x y z
N MET A 1 -5.89 -53.86 -56.51
CA MET A 1 -7.23 -53.27 -56.66
C MET A 1 -7.67 -52.81 -55.29
N ASN A 2 -7.97 -51.53 -55.20
CA ASN A 2 -7.95 -50.69 -53.99
C ASN A 2 -9.09 -51.01 -53.01
N ALA A 3 -8.87 -50.79 -51.72
CA ALA A 3 -9.69 -49.92 -50.85
C ALA A 3 -9.22 -50.06 -49.39
N GLU A 4 -8.41 -49.11 -48.95
CA GLU A 4 -8.07 -48.87 -47.54
C GLU A 4 -8.60 -47.47 -47.17
N THR A 5 -8.90 -47.30 -45.88
CA THR A 5 -8.83 -46.04 -45.09
C THR A 5 -9.91 -44.96 -45.36
N THR A 6 -10.95 -44.85 -44.51
CA THR A 6 -11.10 -44.07 -43.23
C THR A 6 -12.00 -42.83 -43.40
N PRO A 7 -12.56 -42.27 -42.29
CA PRO A 7 -13.86 -41.60 -42.27
C PRO A 7 -13.79 -40.07 -42.39
N GLU A 8 -14.97 -39.51 -42.66
CA GLU A 8 -15.49 -38.21 -42.22
C GLU A 8 -14.50 -37.04 -42.10
N ALA A 9 -14.41 -36.24 -43.17
CA ALA A 9 -13.94 -34.87 -43.12
C ALA A 9 -15.07 -33.93 -43.55
N SER A 10 -15.80 -33.38 -42.57
CA SER A 10 -16.66 -32.22 -42.78
C SER A 10 -15.83 -31.04 -43.31
N PRO A 11 -16.28 -30.30 -44.33
CA PRO A 11 -15.58 -29.09 -44.73
C PRO A 11 -15.85 -28.01 -43.69
N ARG A 12 -14.80 -27.54 -43.00
CA ARG A 12 -14.82 -26.21 -42.38
C ARG A 12 -14.77 -25.16 -43.49
N PRO A 13 -15.63 -24.13 -43.46
CA PRO A 13 -15.26 -22.82 -43.93
C PRO A 13 -14.78 -21.97 -42.74
N ALA A 14 -13.56 -21.44 -42.85
CA ALA A 14 -13.09 -20.26 -42.13
C ALA A 14 -13.11 -19.06 -43.11
N PRO A 15 -12.80 -17.83 -42.71
CA PRO A 15 -13.14 -17.07 -41.50
C PRO A 15 -13.88 -15.74 -41.86
N ALA A 16 -14.37 -15.04 -40.83
CA ALA A 16 -14.65 -13.59 -40.81
C ALA A 16 -15.50 -12.98 -41.95
N GLY A 17 -16.76 -12.63 -41.62
CA GLY A 17 -17.61 -11.83 -42.49
C GLY A 17 -18.57 -10.97 -41.67
N THR A 18 -18.11 -9.77 -41.33
CA THR A 18 -18.90 -8.55 -41.11
C THR A 18 -20.10 -8.65 -40.17
N GLY A 19 -19.93 -8.18 -38.93
CA GLY A 19 -21.04 -7.64 -38.16
C GLY A 19 -21.74 -6.60 -39.02
N LYS A 20 -22.91 -6.97 -39.56
CA LYS A 20 -23.72 -6.08 -40.36
C LYS A 20 -24.02 -4.87 -39.48
N ALA A 21 -23.47 -3.71 -39.86
CA ALA A 21 -23.79 -2.45 -39.21
C ALA A 21 -25.31 -2.34 -39.21
N MET A 22 -25.90 -2.38 -38.01
CA MET A 22 -27.32 -2.24 -37.81
C MET A 22 -27.73 -0.93 -38.49
N HIS A 23 -28.53 -1.01 -39.56
CA HIS A 23 -28.92 0.19 -40.29
C HIS A 23 -29.68 1.10 -39.32
N SER A 24 -29.52 2.42 -39.44
CA SER A 24 -30.19 3.39 -38.55
C SER A 24 -31.70 3.18 -38.47
N GLU A 25 -32.30 2.57 -39.49
CA GLU A 25 -33.71 2.19 -39.55
C GLU A 25 -34.04 0.94 -38.71
N ASP A 26 -33.12 -0.02 -38.60
CA ASP A 26 -33.25 -1.20 -37.75
C ASP A 26 -33.13 -0.83 -36.27
N LEU A 27 -32.28 0.14 -35.92
CA LEU A 27 -32.17 0.67 -34.55
C LEU A 27 -33.44 1.41 -34.14
N SER A 28 -33.98 2.26 -35.00
CA SER A 28 -35.24 2.97 -34.71
C SER A 28 -36.40 2.00 -34.56
N ARG A 29 -36.46 0.95 -35.39
CA ARG A 29 -37.51 -0.08 -35.30
C ARG A 29 -37.37 -0.93 -34.04
N PHE A 30 -36.15 -1.26 -33.63
CA PHE A 30 -35.89 -1.96 -32.37
C PHE A 30 -36.23 -1.10 -31.15
N VAL A 31 -35.92 0.20 -31.20
CA VAL A 31 -36.28 1.16 -30.14
C VAL A 31 -37.79 1.37 -30.09
N GLU A 32 -38.48 1.41 -31.22
CA GLU A 32 -39.96 1.48 -31.29
C GLU A 32 -40.61 0.19 -30.78
N GLU A 33 -40.07 -0.98 -31.10
CA GLU A 33 -40.50 -2.26 -30.51
C GLU A 33 -40.25 -2.29 -29.00
N LEU A 34 -39.11 -1.79 -28.53
CA LEU A 34 -38.81 -1.71 -27.09
C LEU A 34 -39.77 -0.76 -26.38
N ILE A 35 -40.06 0.41 -26.96
CA ILE A 35 -40.99 1.40 -26.41
C ILE A 35 -42.43 0.90 -26.45
N SER A 36 -42.80 0.17 -27.51
CA SER A 36 -44.11 -0.48 -27.61
C SER A 36 -44.25 -1.61 -26.59
N SER A 37 -43.21 -2.43 -26.42
CA SER A 37 -43.14 -3.47 -25.38
C SER A 37 -43.08 -2.89 -23.96
N LEU A 38 -42.57 -1.68 -23.77
CA LEU A 38 -42.61 -0.95 -22.49
C LEU A 38 -43.99 -0.33 -22.22
N LYS A 39 -44.74 0.01 -23.27
CA LYS A 39 -46.14 0.49 -23.18
C LYS A 39 -47.12 -0.67 -22.93
N ASP A 40 -46.83 -1.85 -23.47
CA ASP A 40 -47.67 -3.04 -23.33
C ASP A 40 -47.29 -3.80 -22.04
N ASN A 41 -48.02 -3.53 -20.97
CA ASN A 41 -47.75 -3.84 -19.56
C ASN A 41 -47.70 -5.35 -19.20
N ARG A 42 -46.90 -6.17 -19.88
CA ARG A 42 -46.66 -7.58 -19.58
C ARG A 42 -45.22 -7.91 -19.15
N THR A 43 -44.52 -6.95 -18.57
CA THR A 43 -43.32 -7.28 -17.79
C THR A 43 -43.16 -6.36 -16.58
N PRO A 44 -44.04 -6.48 -15.56
CA PRO A 44 -43.77 -5.95 -14.21
C PRO A 44 -42.34 -6.20 -13.71
N PRO A 45 -41.65 -7.32 -14.04
CA PRO A 45 -40.25 -7.49 -13.63
C PRO A 45 -39.25 -6.53 -14.28
N ILE A 46 -39.48 -6.00 -15.49
CA ILE A 46 -38.51 -5.10 -16.15
C ILE A 46 -38.50 -3.74 -15.47
N ARG A 47 -39.67 -3.19 -15.14
CA ARG A 47 -39.77 -1.89 -14.46
C ARG A 47 -39.19 -1.97 -13.04
N SER A 48 -39.49 -3.03 -12.30
CA SER A 48 -38.91 -3.21 -10.96
C SER A 48 -37.39 -3.44 -11.02
N LEU A 49 -36.89 -4.16 -12.03
CA LEU A 49 -35.46 -4.35 -12.26
C LEU A 49 -34.74 -3.04 -12.60
N LEU A 50 -35.33 -2.19 -13.46
CA LEU A 50 -34.78 -0.86 -13.78
C LEU A 50 -34.76 0.06 -12.56
N LEU A 51 -35.80 0.01 -11.72
CA LEU A 51 -35.86 0.73 -10.45
C LEU A 51 -34.79 0.22 -9.47
N ALA A 52 -34.61 -1.10 -9.36
CA ALA A 52 -33.59 -1.72 -8.52
C ALA A 52 -32.17 -1.35 -9.00
N LEU A 53 -31.89 -1.41 -10.30
CA LEU A 53 -30.62 -0.99 -10.90
C LEU A 53 -30.32 0.49 -10.64
N ARG A 54 -31.34 1.34 -10.75
CA ARG A 54 -31.20 2.77 -10.41
C ARG A 54 -30.94 2.98 -8.92
N GLY A 55 -31.59 2.22 -8.06
CA GLY A 55 -31.33 2.22 -6.61
C GLY A 55 -29.91 1.80 -6.27
N ILE A 56 -29.43 0.71 -6.88
CA ILE A 56 -28.04 0.23 -6.75
C ILE A 56 -27.07 1.29 -7.27
N SER A 57 -27.32 1.90 -8.42
CA SER A 57 -26.45 2.96 -8.96
C SER A 57 -26.37 4.19 -8.05
N MET A 58 -27.49 4.63 -7.47
CA MET A 58 -27.48 5.73 -6.48
C MET A 58 -26.75 5.33 -5.20
N TYR A 59 -26.91 4.08 -4.75
CA TYR A 59 -26.21 3.57 -3.58
C TYR A 59 -24.70 3.47 -3.83
N ILE A 60 -24.27 3.01 -5.01
CA ILE A 60 -22.85 3.00 -5.43
C ILE A 60 -22.28 4.42 -5.38
N ARG A 61 -22.96 5.40 -5.97
CA ARG A 61 -22.50 6.81 -5.93
C ARG A 61 -22.42 7.38 -4.51
N LYS A 62 -23.37 7.03 -3.65
CA LYS A 62 -23.34 7.41 -2.23
C LYS A 62 -22.13 6.80 -1.53
N VAL A 63 -21.89 5.50 -1.72
CA VAL A 63 -20.73 4.80 -1.16
C VAL A 63 -19.43 5.36 -1.72
N GLU A 64 -19.34 5.68 -3.02
CA GLU A 64 -18.18 6.34 -3.63
C GLU A 64 -17.90 7.70 -2.97
N THR A 65 -18.94 8.49 -2.71
CA THR A 65 -18.81 9.80 -2.04
C THR A 65 -18.37 9.62 -0.58
N GLU A 66 -18.95 8.64 0.13
CA GLU A 66 -18.58 8.34 1.52
C GLU A 66 -17.16 7.79 1.63
N ILE A 67 -16.71 6.92 0.71
CA ILE A 67 -15.32 6.44 0.65
C ILE A 67 -14.38 7.60 0.32
N THR A 68 -14.72 8.48 -0.63
CA THR A 68 -13.88 9.65 -0.96
C THR A 68 -13.77 10.62 0.22
N ALA A 69 -14.85 10.81 0.97
CA ALA A 69 -14.84 11.65 2.17
C ALA A 69 -14.11 11.00 3.36
N ALA A 70 -14.21 9.67 3.49
CA ALA A 70 -13.55 8.87 4.53
C ALA A 70 -12.10 8.52 4.19
N LEU A 71 -11.68 8.72 2.95
CA LEU A 71 -10.31 8.67 2.50
C LEU A 71 -9.81 10.12 2.41
N PRO A 72 -9.38 10.72 3.52
CA PRO A 72 -8.88 12.07 3.48
C PRO A 72 -7.67 12.06 2.54
N GLY A 73 -7.52 13.07 1.69
CA GLY A 73 -6.25 13.29 0.98
C GLY A 73 -5.03 13.27 1.94
N SER A 74 -5.25 13.53 3.23
CA SER A 74 -4.23 13.47 4.28
C SER A 74 -3.75 12.06 4.69
N LEU A 75 -4.51 10.98 4.44
CA LEU A 75 -3.99 9.61 4.66
C LEU A 75 -2.95 9.25 3.61
N LYS A 76 -3.13 9.72 2.37
CA LYS A 76 -2.23 9.49 1.24
C LYS A 76 -0.93 10.29 1.34
N GLU A 77 -0.98 11.49 1.88
CA GLU A 77 0.17 12.39 1.77
C GLU A 77 1.13 12.36 2.96
N GLN A 78 0.75 11.87 4.15
CA GLN A 78 1.61 12.08 5.33
C GLN A 78 1.73 10.94 6.35
N HIS A 79 0.72 10.08 6.56
CA HIS A 79 0.73 9.26 7.79
C HIS A 79 1.15 7.80 7.62
N ILE A 80 0.68 7.09 6.59
CA ILE A 80 1.04 5.67 6.42
C ILE A 80 2.46 5.48 5.83
N PRO A 81 2.86 6.21 4.77
CA PRO A 81 4.21 6.09 4.22
C PRO A 81 5.28 6.49 5.25
N ALA A 82 5.08 7.63 5.93
CA ALA A 82 5.99 8.10 6.98
C ALA A 82 6.09 7.10 8.14
N ALA A 83 4.98 6.51 8.59
CA ALA A 83 5.01 5.51 9.66
C ALA A 83 5.76 4.23 9.25
N ALA A 84 5.61 3.77 8.00
CA ALA A 84 6.34 2.61 7.49
C ALA A 84 7.85 2.88 7.40
N ASP A 85 8.24 4.06 6.94
CA ASP A 85 9.64 4.50 6.84
C ASP A 85 10.27 4.70 8.23
N GLU A 86 9.54 5.32 9.18
CA GLU A 86 9.97 5.46 10.57
C GLU A 86 10.16 4.10 11.24
N LEU A 87 9.23 3.15 11.04
CA LEU A 87 9.36 1.78 11.56
C LEU A 87 10.56 1.06 10.97
N ALA A 88 10.86 1.24 9.68
CA ALA A 88 12.05 0.69 9.05
C ALA A 88 13.33 1.28 9.66
N ALA A 89 13.38 2.61 9.84
CA ALA A 89 14.52 3.28 10.48
C ALA A 89 14.76 2.80 11.91
N ILE A 90 13.70 2.53 12.68
CA ILE A 90 13.80 1.95 14.01
C ILE A 90 14.41 0.54 13.96
N VAL A 91 14.01 -0.30 13.00
CA VAL A 91 14.59 -1.64 12.83
C VAL A 91 16.08 -1.56 12.53
N ASP A 92 16.49 -0.68 11.63
CA ASP A 92 17.90 -0.51 11.27
C ASP A 92 18.72 0.03 12.44
N ALA A 93 18.23 1.07 13.12
CA ALA A 93 18.91 1.65 14.27
C ALA A 93 19.05 0.65 15.43
N THR A 94 18.02 -0.15 15.69
CA THR A 94 18.07 -1.19 16.73
C THR A 94 19.02 -2.34 16.34
N ALA A 95 19.07 -2.74 15.07
CA ALA A 95 20.04 -3.72 14.59
C ALA A 95 21.48 -3.22 14.73
N GLN A 96 21.73 -1.96 14.37
CA GLN A 96 23.05 -1.36 14.51
C GLN A 96 23.48 -1.29 15.98
N ALA A 97 22.58 -0.85 16.86
CA ALA A 97 22.85 -0.82 18.30
C ALA A 97 23.14 -2.23 18.86
N THR A 98 22.40 -3.25 18.42
CA THR A 98 22.65 -4.65 18.82
C THR A 98 24.04 -5.12 18.37
N ASN A 99 24.45 -4.83 17.14
CA ASN A 99 25.81 -5.16 16.68
C ASN A 99 26.88 -4.49 17.55
N THR A 100 26.73 -3.20 17.87
CA THR A 100 27.66 -2.49 18.77
C THR A 100 27.71 -3.12 20.17
N ILE A 101 26.59 -3.57 20.71
CA ILE A 101 26.54 -4.28 22.00
C ILE A 101 27.28 -5.62 21.92
N MET A 102 27.11 -6.36 20.82
CA MET A 102 27.80 -7.63 20.57
C MET A 102 29.30 -7.44 20.42
N ASP A 103 29.75 -6.43 19.66
CA ASP A 103 31.16 -6.08 19.51
C ASP A 103 31.80 -5.74 20.87
N ALA A 104 31.10 -4.95 21.70
CA ALA A 104 31.56 -4.64 23.06
C ALA A 104 31.64 -5.90 23.95
N ALA A 105 30.73 -6.86 23.78
CA ALA A 105 30.80 -8.14 24.47
C ALA A 105 32.01 -8.98 24.01
N GLU A 106 32.37 -8.96 22.72
CA GLU A 106 33.59 -9.59 22.21
C GLU A 106 34.85 -8.94 22.79
N GLU A 107 34.90 -7.61 22.89
CA GLU A 107 36.00 -6.91 23.55
C GLU A 107 36.14 -7.32 25.03
N ILE A 108 35.03 -7.47 25.75
CA ILE A 108 35.03 -7.99 27.13
C ILE A 108 35.63 -9.39 27.18
N GLN A 109 35.30 -10.28 26.24
CA GLN A 109 35.88 -11.62 26.18
C GLN A 109 37.39 -11.60 25.92
N ASN A 110 37.85 -10.72 25.03
CA ASN A 110 39.28 -10.55 24.72
C ASN A 110 40.06 -10.08 25.94
N ILE A 111 39.51 -9.13 26.72
CA ILE A 111 40.12 -8.67 27.97
C ILE A 111 40.08 -9.77 29.03
N ALA A 112 38.97 -10.50 29.12
CA ALA A 112 38.80 -11.60 30.08
C ALA A 112 39.86 -12.70 29.89
N ALA A 113 40.31 -12.93 28.65
CA ALA A 113 41.38 -13.89 28.34
C ALA A 113 42.74 -13.54 28.96
N LEU A 114 42.93 -12.30 29.45
CA LEU A 114 44.15 -11.84 30.11
C LEU A 114 44.08 -11.93 31.64
N LEU A 115 42.94 -12.35 32.20
CA LEU A 115 42.68 -12.38 33.64
C LEU A 115 42.89 -13.79 34.24
N GLU A 116 42.93 -13.82 35.58
CA GLU A 116 42.95 -15.08 36.34
C GLU A 116 41.67 -15.91 36.08
N PRO A 117 41.73 -17.26 36.15
CA PRO A 117 40.66 -18.15 35.70
C PRO A 117 39.27 -17.88 36.31
N ASP A 118 39.22 -17.52 37.60
CA ASP A 118 37.95 -17.24 38.29
C ASP A 118 37.29 -15.96 37.77
N GLN A 119 38.07 -14.92 37.47
CA GLN A 119 37.57 -13.65 36.92
C GLN A 119 37.21 -13.79 35.44
N GLN A 120 38.05 -14.49 34.68
CA GLN A 120 37.80 -14.81 33.28
C GLN A 120 36.46 -15.52 33.11
N ARG A 121 36.20 -16.56 33.93
CA ARG A 121 34.94 -17.31 33.86
C ARG A 121 33.70 -16.43 34.05
N VAL A 122 33.73 -15.51 35.01
CA VAL A 122 32.60 -14.62 35.30
C VAL A 122 32.30 -13.69 34.11
N LEU A 123 33.34 -13.13 33.49
CA LEU A 123 33.17 -12.26 32.32
C LEU A 123 32.73 -13.02 31.06
N LEU A 124 33.25 -14.23 30.84
CA LEU A 124 32.82 -15.08 29.73
C LEU A 124 31.34 -15.50 29.86
N ASP A 125 30.91 -15.84 31.07
CA ASP A 125 29.50 -16.18 31.35
C ASP A 125 28.58 -14.95 31.15
N ALA A 126 29.01 -13.78 31.61
CA ALA A 126 28.29 -12.54 31.37
C ALA A 126 28.19 -12.20 29.87
N SER A 127 29.27 -12.36 29.11
CA SER A 127 29.30 -12.10 27.67
C SER A 127 28.40 -13.07 26.90
N THR A 128 28.42 -14.35 27.28
CA THR A 128 27.50 -15.37 26.72
C THR A 128 26.04 -14.98 26.91
N ARG A 129 25.66 -14.53 28.11
CA ARG A 129 24.28 -14.04 28.37
C ARG A 129 23.91 -12.82 27.54
N ILE A 130 24.86 -11.93 27.24
CA ILE A 130 24.63 -10.78 26.36
C ILE A 130 24.33 -11.27 24.93
N PHE A 131 25.13 -12.20 24.40
CA PHE A 131 24.89 -12.77 23.06
C PHE A 131 23.52 -13.46 22.97
N GLU A 132 23.16 -14.26 23.97
CA GLU A 132 21.86 -14.93 24.03
C GLU A 132 20.69 -13.93 24.10
N ALA A 133 20.84 -12.85 24.87
CA ALA A 133 19.83 -11.80 24.95
C ALA A 133 19.67 -11.04 23.62
N CYS A 134 20.79 -10.79 22.93
CA CYS A 134 20.79 -10.11 21.63
C CYS A 134 20.22 -10.98 20.50
N ALA A 135 20.32 -12.31 20.61
CA ALA A 135 19.78 -13.24 19.61
C ALA A 135 18.25 -13.12 19.41
N PHE A 136 17.50 -12.59 20.38
CA PHE A 136 16.06 -12.32 20.26
C PHE A 136 15.72 -11.15 19.32
N GLN A 137 16.70 -10.31 18.97
CA GLN A 137 16.50 -9.16 18.09
C GLN A 137 16.14 -9.58 16.66
N ASP A 138 16.65 -10.71 16.16
CA ASP A 138 16.34 -11.23 14.82
C ASP A 138 14.82 -11.51 14.65
N ILE A 139 14.18 -12.13 15.64
CA ILE A 139 12.72 -12.37 15.63
C ILE A 139 11.95 -11.04 15.65
N THR A 140 12.45 -10.05 16.38
CA THR A 140 11.79 -8.74 16.48
C THR A 140 11.91 -7.96 15.17
N GLY A 141 13.09 -7.95 14.55
CA GLY A 141 13.33 -7.35 13.24
C GLY A 141 12.40 -7.95 12.18
N GLN A 142 12.36 -9.28 12.06
CA GLN A 142 11.47 -9.97 11.12
C GLN A 142 9.99 -9.66 11.35
N ARG A 143 9.55 -9.54 12.60
CA ARG A 143 8.15 -9.18 12.92
C ARG A 143 7.82 -7.75 12.51
N VAL A 144 8.73 -6.80 12.74
CA VAL A 144 8.52 -5.42 12.34
C VAL A 144 8.55 -5.28 10.82
N THR A 145 9.46 -5.95 10.12
CA THR A 145 9.46 -5.99 8.65
C THR A 145 8.11 -6.45 8.09
N LYS A 146 7.52 -7.51 8.66
CA LYS A 146 6.17 -7.97 8.25
C LYS A 146 5.08 -6.91 8.48
N VAL A 147 5.20 -6.10 9.53
CA VAL A 147 4.27 -4.99 9.78
C VAL A 147 4.47 -3.90 8.72
N CYS A 148 5.72 -3.54 8.40
CA CYS A 148 6.02 -2.58 7.33
C CYS A 148 5.47 -3.06 5.98
N ASP A 149 5.68 -4.34 5.63
CA ASP A 149 5.13 -4.93 4.40
C ASP A 149 3.60 -4.87 4.35
N ALA A 150 2.94 -5.10 5.49
CA ALA A 150 1.48 -4.99 5.58
C ALA A 150 1.00 -3.54 5.40
N LEU A 151 1.72 -2.55 5.94
CA LEU A 151 1.40 -1.13 5.75
C LEU A 151 1.57 -0.72 4.28
N ARG A 152 2.66 -1.15 3.62
CA ARG A 152 2.88 -0.92 2.18
C ARG A 152 1.81 -1.59 1.32
N TYR A 153 1.37 -2.79 1.68
CA TYR A 153 0.25 -3.44 1.00
C TYR A 153 -1.06 -2.64 1.14
N ILE A 154 -1.33 -2.07 2.33
CA ILE A 154 -2.50 -1.22 2.53
C ILE A 154 -2.40 0.05 1.66
N GLU A 155 -1.22 0.66 1.60
CA GLU A 155 -0.92 1.81 0.73
C GLU A 155 -1.22 1.51 -0.75
N GLU A 156 -0.68 0.41 -1.29
CA GLU A 156 -0.93 -0.01 -2.67
C GLU A 156 -2.43 -0.19 -2.98
N LYS A 157 -3.20 -0.75 -2.03
CA LYS A 157 -4.65 -0.91 -2.20
C LYS A 157 -5.40 0.41 -2.13
N MET A 158 -4.99 1.32 -1.25
CA MET A 158 -5.54 2.67 -1.20
C MET A 158 -5.27 3.42 -2.52
N ASP A 159 -4.07 3.28 -3.08
CA ASP A 159 -3.73 3.87 -4.37
C ASP A 159 -4.59 3.32 -5.51
N ALA A 160 -4.80 2.00 -5.57
CA ALA A 160 -5.67 1.39 -6.56
C ALA A 160 -7.12 1.88 -6.44
N ILE A 161 -7.66 2.00 -5.22
CA ILE A 161 -9.01 2.50 -4.97
C ILE A 161 -9.14 3.95 -5.46
N VAL A 162 -8.16 4.80 -5.15
CA VAL A 162 -8.15 6.20 -5.61
C VAL A 162 -7.97 6.30 -7.11
N ALA A 163 -7.17 5.46 -7.75
CA ALA A 163 -7.03 5.47 -9.21
C ALA A 163 -8.38 5.15 -9.89
N ILE A 164 -9.11 4.16 -9.38
CA ILE A 164 -10.44 3.79 -9.88
C ILE A 164 -11.44 4.93 -9.64
N MET A 165 -11.51 5.47 -8.42
CA MET A 165 -12.49 6.49 -8.05
C MET A 165 -12.17 7.88 -8.59
N GLY A 166 -10.89 8.27 -8.63
CA GLY A 166 -10.42 9.53 -9.23
C GLY A 166 -10.69 9.58 -10.73
N SER A 167 -10.65 8.44 -11.44
CA SER A 167 -11.10 8.35 -12.83
C SER A 167 -12.61 8.54 -13.00
N ALA A 168 -13.41 8.19 -11.99
CA ALA A 168 -14.87 8.38 -11.98
C ALA A 168 -15.30 9.80 -11.55
N LEU A 169 -14.49 10.49 -10.74
CA LEU A 169 -14.75 11.83 -10.21
C LEU A 169 -14.13 12.96 -11.05
N SER A 170 -13.05 12.71 -11.81
CA SER A 170 -12.42 13.72 -12.68
C SER A 170 -13.30 14.22 -13.84
N ALA A 171 -14.51 13.66 -13.99
CA ALA A 171 -15.53 14.18 -14.91
C ALA A 171 -16.30 15.41 -14.35
N GLN A 172 -16.11 15.80 -13.07
CA GLN A 172 -16.74 16.98 -12.49
C GLN A 172 -15.78 17.77 -11.57
N GLU A 173 -15.18 18.80 -12.16
CA GLU A 173 -14.63 20.04 -11.56
C GLU A 173 -13.38 20.01 -10.63
N PRO A 174 -12.59 21.12 -10.63
CA PRO A 174 -11.28 21.18 -9.98
C PRO A 174 -11.36 21.43 -8.47
N ALA A 175 -10.48 20.75 -7.73
CA ALA A 175 -10.36 20.85 -6.28
C ALA A 175 -9.88 22.25 -5.83
N LYS A 176 -10.62 22.87 -4.89
CA LYS A 176 -10.15 24.00 -4.10
C LYS A 176 -9.13 23.51 -3.07
N ALA A 177 -7.89 23.99 -3.18
CA ALA A 177 -6.92 23.96 -2.11
C ALA A 177 -7.34 24.91 -0.97
N MET A 178 -7.26 24.44 0.27
CA MET A 178 -6.50 25.03 1.40
C MET A 178 -7.12 24.57 2.73
N GLY A 179 -6.29 23.94 3.58
CA GLY A 179 -6.53 23.81 5.02
C GLY A 179 -5.18 23.95 5.71
N GLU A 180 -5.00 25.06 6.44
CA GLU A 180 -3.78 25.42 7.18
C GLU A 180 -3.45 24.40 8.28
N PRO A 181 -2.16 24.20 8.62
CA PRO A 181 -1.76 23.32 9.71
C PRO A 181 -2.06 23.98 11.07
N THR A 182 -2.87 23.31 11.89
CA THR A 182 -3.17 23.73 13.26
C THR A 182 -2.00 23.48 14.20
N ALA A 183 -1.88 24.37 15.20
CA ALA A 183 -0.82 24.53 16.20
C ALA A 183 -0.60 23.37 17.19
N GLU A 184 -0.47 22.13 16.71
CA GLU A 184 -0.02 20.96 17.49
C GLU A 184 1.47 20.63 17.25
N ALA A 185 2.19 21.46 16.49
CA ALA A 185 3.57 21.21 16.07
C ALA A 185 4.61 21.36 17.20
N SER A 186 4.36 22.16 18.25
CA SER A 186 5.41 22.52 19.21
C SER A 186 5.84 21.40 20.15
N ASP A 187 4.95 20.44 20.45
CA ASP A 187 5.30 19.31 21.35
C ASP A 187 5.88 18.12 20.58
N ARG A 188 5.61 18.02 19.26
CA ARG A 188 6.22 17.00 18.38
C ARG A 188 7.67 17.32 18.03
N GLU A 189 8.04 18.60 17.98
CA GLU A 189 9.41 19.06 17.68
C GLU A 189 10.47 18.64 18.71
N LEU A 190 10.06 18.21 19.91
CA LEU A 190 10.95 17.73 20.97
C LEU A 190 11.16 16.22 20.98
N CYS A 191 10.42 15.46 20.17
CA CYS A 191 10.53 14.00 20.04
C CYS A 191 11.23 13.63 18.74
N ASN A 192 12.49 14.03 18.59
CA ASN A 192 13.29 13.61 17.44
C ASN A 192 13.64 12.13 17.61
N GLY A 193 12.93 11.27 16.89
CA GLY A 193 13.34 9.88 16.66
C GLY A 193 14.67 9.82 15.90
N PRO A 194 15.26 8.62 15.75
CA PRO A 194 16.48 8.45 14.95
C PRO A 194 16.27 9.07 13.55
N GLN A 195 17.19 9.95 13.16
CA GLN A 195 17.09 10.67 11.89
C GLN A 195 17.20 9.71 10.71
N LEU A 196 16.24 9.82 9.79
CA LEU A 196 16.25 9.09 8.52
C LEU A 196 17.53 9.44 7.72
N PRO A 197 18.17 8.46 7.05
CA PRO A 197 19.32 8.70 6.19
C PRO A 197 18.98 9.75 5.12
N GLY A 198 19.74 10.86 5.07
CA GLY A 198 19.52 11.98 4.13
C GLY A 198 18.80 13.19 4.71
N LEU A 199 18.18 13.07 5.89
CA LEU A 199 17.68 14.20 6.69
C LEU A 199 18.58 14.53 7.89
N ALA A 200 19.62 13.71 8.12
CA ALA A 200 20.64 13.96 9.12
C ALA A 200 21.42 15.22 8.76
N LYS A 201 21.48 16.18 9.69
CA LYS A 201 22.33 17.36 9.51
C LYS A 201 23.78 16.93 9.36
N THR A 202 24.42 17.44 8.33
CA THR A 202 25.84 17.19 8.09
C THR A 202 26.68 17.91 9.15
N GLN A 203 27.88 17.40 9.44
CA GLN A 203 28.79 18.05 10.40
C GLN A 203 29.06 19.52 10.02
N ALA A 204 29.15 19.82 8.72
CA ALA A 204 29.32 21.19 8.23
C ALA A 204 28.12 22.10 8.56
N GLU A 205 26.89 21.58 8.57
CA GLU A 205 25.70 22.34 8.96
C GLU A 205 25.60 22.51 10.48
N ILE A 206 26.14 21.56 11.24
CA ILE A 206 26.26 21.66 12.70
C ILE A 206 27.28 22.75 13.04
N ASP A 207 28.46 22.73 12.42
CA ASP A 207 29.52 23.72 12.67
C ASP A 207 29.05 25.14 12.31
N ALA A 208 28.34 25.30 11.18
CA ALA A 208 27.76 26.58 10.78
C ALA A 208 26.70 27.13 11.75
N LEU A 209 26.00 26.25 12.47
CA LEU A 209 25.04 26.65 13.51
C LEU A 209 25.74 27.18 14.78
N PHE A 210 26.93 26.67 15.11
CA PHE A 210 27.68 27.12 16.28
C PHE A 210 28.54 28.36 16.01
N ASP A 211 28.96 28.58 14.76
CA ASP A 211 29.65 29.80 14.33
C ASP A 211 28.75 31.05 14.39
N ASP A 212 27.43 30.91 14.27
CA ASP A 212 26.46 32.03 14.37
C ASP A 212 26.23 32.49 15.84
N PHE A 213 26.69 31.71 16.83
CA PHE A 213 26.65 32.06 18.26
C PHE A 213 27.97 32.62 18.81
N GLY A 214 29.01 32.75 17.98
CA GLY A 214 30.34 33.27 18.34
C GLY A 214 30.60 34.68 17.82
#